data_AF-A0A9E5I0G9-F1
#
_entry.id   AF-A0A9E5I0G9-F1
#
_cell.length_a   1.000
_cell.length_b   1.000
_cell.length_c   1.000
_cell.angle_alpha   90.00
_cell.angle_beta   90.00
_cell.angle_gamma   90.00
#
_symmetry.space_group_name_H-M   'P 1'
#
loop_
_entity.id
_entity.type
_entity.pdbx_description
1 polymer ?
#
loop_
_entity_poly.entity_id
_entity_poly.type
_entity_poly.pdbx_seq_one_letter_code
_entity_poly.pdbx_strand_id
1 'polypeptide(L)'
;MSPLEFTSIQEDSDSHARLGKIRLPHGEVQTPIFMPVGTYGTVKAVTPRDLKEMQAQIILGNTFHLWLRPGLDVIRKHGGLHRFMGWDKPILTDSGGFQVFSLGALRKITEDGVTFSSPINGDKLFMSPEVSMEIQATLNSDIAMQFDECTPYETNGQPTSEKSVNESLQLSLRWGERSIKRFRELETGNALFGIVQGGMYEKLRDESLAGIANQGFDGIAIGGLSVG
;
A
#
# COMPACT_ATOMS: atom_id res chain seq x y z
N MET A 1 -13.66 8.90 15.66
CA MET A 1 -12.87 7.80 16.23
C MET A 1 -11.63 7.65 15.37
N SER A 2 -10.48 7.28 15.95
CA SER A 2 -9.27 7.02 15.17
C SER A 2 -9.53 5.86 14.19
N PRO A 3 -9.09 5.94 12.92
CA PRO A 3 -9.27 4.85 11.95
C PRO A 3 -8.48 3.59 12.34
N LEU A 4 -7.45 3.76 13.16
CA LEU A 4 -6.61 2.70 13.70
C LEU A 4 -6.26 2.99 15.16
N GLU A 5 -6.29 1.97 16.00
CA GLU A 5 -5.76 2.02 17.36
C GLU A 5 -4.76 0.88 17.54
N PHE A 6 -3.50 1.23 17.84
CA PHE A 6 -2.47 0.25 18.17
C PHE A 6 -2.23 0.22 19.69
N THR A 7 -2.22 -0.98 20.27
CA THR A 7 -1.86 -1.21 21.67
C THR A 7 -0.61 -2.09 21.73
N SER A 8 0.47 -1.59 22.33
CA SER A 8 1.61 -2.42 22.73
C SER A 8 1.24 -3.22 23.97
N ILE A 9 1.35 -4.55 23.89
CA ILE A 9 0.98 -5.47 24.98
C ILE A 9 2.24 -5.84 25.77
N GLN A 10 3.32 -6.18 25.06
CA GLN A 10 4.59 -6.54 25.66
C GLN A 10 5.73 -6.20 24.69
N GLU A 11 6.85 -5.76 25.24
CA GLU A 11 8.09 -5.53 24.51
C GLU A 11 9.17 -6.42 25.13
N ASP A 12 10.01 -6.99 24.28
CA ASP A 12 11.12 -7.83 24.73
C ASP A 12 12.25 -6.95 25.28
N SER A 13 12.91 -7.37 26.37
CA SER A 13 13.97 -6.55 26.99
C SER A 13 15.29 -6.57 26.23
N ASP A 14 15.52 -7.63 25.44
CA ASP A 14 16.82 -7.92 24.85
C ASP A 14 16.84 -7.62 23.32
N SER A 15 15.69 -7.27 22.75
CA SER A 15 15.52 -7.01 21.32
C SER A 15 14.47 -5.92 21.03
N HIS A 16 14.24 -5.62 19.75
CA HIS A 16 13.19 -4.69 19.32
C HIS A 16 11.84 -5.39 19.03
N ALA A 17 11.66 -6.64 19.49
CA ALA A 17 10.44 -7.39 19.27
C ALA A 17 9.28 -6.84 20.11
N ARG A 18 8.08 -6.79 19.51
CA ARG A 18 6.87 -6.23 20.12
C ARG A 18 5.68 -7.14 19.88
N LEU A 19 4.99 -7.48 20.96
CA LEU A 19 3.66 -8.07 20.93
C LEU A 19 2.64 -6.94 21.05
N GLY A 20 1.68 -6.90 20.14
CA GLY A 20 0.69 -5.85 20.13
C GLY A 20 -0.61 -6.27 19.48
N LYS A 21 -1.55 -5.32 19.43
CA LYS A 21 -2.82 -5.48 18.72
C LYS A 21 -3.19 -4.19 17.99
N ILE A 22 -3.81 -4.33 16.84
CA ILE A 22 -4.38 -3.25 16.04
C ILE A 22 -5.88 -3.44 16.00
N ARG A 23 -6.64 -2.40 16.33
CA ARG A 23 -8.09 -2.35 16.12
C ARG A 23 -8.40 -1.57 14.84
N LEU A 24 -9.14 -2.21 13.94
CA LEU A 24 -9.56 -1.69 12.64
C LEU A 24 -11.09 -1.77 12.50
N PRO A 25 -11.69 -1.08 11.51
CA PRO A 25 -13.14 -1.11 11.30
C PRO A 25 -13.76 -2.51 11.24
N HIS A 26 -13.09 -3.47 10.59
CA HIS A 26 -13.60 -4.83 10.42
C HIS A 26 -13.01 -5.87 11.39
N GLY A 27 -12.26 -5.46 12.42
CA GLY A 27 -11.81 -6.40 13.46
C GLY A 27 -10.47 -6.04 14.10
N GLU A 28 -10.03 -6.92 15.00
CA GLU A 28 -8.74 -6.83 15.67
C GLU A 28 -7.70 -7.73 14.99
N VAL A 29 -6.44 -7.27 14.97
CA VAL A 29 -5.29 -7.98 14.42
C VAL A 29 -4.19 -8.00 15.47
N GLN A 30 -3.74 -9.18 15.87
CA GLN A 30 -2.56 -9.37 16.74
C GLN A 30 -1.28 -9.16 15.94
N THR A 31 -0.28 -8.51 16.50
CA THR A 31 1.02 -8.28 15.86
C THR A 31 2.15 -8.95 16.65
N PRO A 32 3.14 -9.60 16.00
CA PRO A 32 3.41 -9.60 14.56
C PRO A 32 2.45 -10.47 13.75
N ILE A 33 2.14 -10.05 12.52
CA ILE A 33 1.20 -10.74 11.62
C ILE A 33 1.77 -10.88 10.22
N PHE A 34 1.47 -12.01 9.58
CA PHE A 34 1.70 -12.21 8.15
C PHE A 34 0.38 -12.01 7.40
N MET A 35 0.42 -11.28 6.28
CA MET A 35 -0.76 -10.99 5.45
C MET A 35 -0.75 -11.85 4.17
N PRO A 36 -1.67 -12.83 4.02
CA PRO A 36 -1.87 -13.52 2.75
C PRO A 36 -2.24 -12.54 1.63
N VAL A 37 -1.66 -12.71 0.44
CA VAL A 37 -1.83 -11.80 -0.69
C VAL A 37 -2.93 -12.28 -1.63
N GLY A 38 -3.90 -11.40 -1.89
CA GLY A 38 -4.97 -11.57 -2.87
C GLY A 38 -4.87 -10.58 -4.02
N THR A 39 -4.73 -11.10 -5.25
CA THR A 39 -4.45 -10.27 -6.44
C THR A 39 -5.72 -9.83 -7.17
N TYR A 40 -6.73 -10.70 -7.28
CA TYR A 40 -7.99 -10.43 -8.02
C TYR A 40 -9.22 -10.63 -7.12
N GLY A 41 -9.16 -10.13 -5.89
CA GLY A 41 -10.21 -10.36 -4.89
C GLY A 41 -10.28 -11.81 -4.40
N THR A 42 -9.16 -12.52 -4.47
CA THR A 42 -9.01 -13.87 -3.91
C THR A 42 -7.54 -14.14 -3.60
N VAL A 43 -7.28 -14.84 -2.50
CA VAL A 43 -6.01 -15.52 -2.28
C VAL A 43 -6.01 -16.76 -3.18
N LYS A 44 -4.93 -16.98 -3.92
CA LYS A 44 -4.91 -18.02 -4.97
C LYS A 44 -5.07 -19.42 -4.34
N ALA A 45 -6.07 -20.16 -4.82
CA ALA A 45 -6.39 -21.53 -4.39
C ALA A 45 -6.82 -21.68 -2.91
N VAL A 46 -7.19 -20.59 -2.24
CA VAL A 46 -7.63 -20.59 -0.84
C VAL A 46 -8.95 -19.84 -0.73
N THR A 47 -9.98 -20.47 -0.19
CA THR A 47 -11.29 -19.79 0.00
C THR A 47 -11.27 -18.92 1.26
N PRO A 48 -12.19 -17.93 1.40
CA PRO A 48 -12.32 -17.17 2.63
C PRO A 48 -12.54 -18.03 3.88
N ARG A 49 -13.22 -19.18 3.74
CA ARG A 49 -13.39 -20.14 4.84
C ARG A 49 -12.04 -20.72 5.26
N ASP A 50 -11.24 -21.18 4.31
CA ASP A 50 -9.94 -21.79 4.61
C ASP A 50 -8.98 -20.76 5.23
N LEU A 51 -9.03 -19.48 4.81
CA LEU A 51 -8.30 -18.39 5.47
C LEU A 51 -8.70 -18.21 6.95
N LYS A 52 -10.00 -18.31 7.26
CA LYS A 52 -10.49 -18.25 8.64
C LYS A 52 -10.03 -19.46 9.46
N GLU A 53 -10.04 -20.65 8.88
CA GLU A 53 -9.53 -21.88 9.50
C GLU A 53 -8.01 -21.80 9.77
N MET A 54 -7.26 -21.17 8.87
CA MET A 54 -5.83 -20.83 9.06
C MET A 54 -5.59 -19.67 10.03
N GLN A 55 -6.66 -19.12 10.62
CA GLN A 55 -6.61 -18.00 11.57
C GLN A 55 -6.02 -16.71 11.00
N ALA A 56 -6.11 -16.50 9.68
CA ALA A 56 -5.77 -15.21 9.09
C ALA A 56 -6.68 -14.11 9.70
N GLN A 57 -6.06 -13.03 10.14
CA GLN A 57 -6.75 -11.89 10.76
C GLN A 57 -6.84 -10.70 9.82
N ILE A 58 -5.96 -10.62 8.83
CA ILE A 58 -5.92 -9.57 7.82
C ILE A 58 -5.31 -10.15 6.54
N ILE A 59 -5.70 -9.61 5.40
CA ILE A 59 -5.15 -9.98 4.08
C ILE A 59 -4.74 -8.72 3.31
N LEU A 60 -3.90 -8.91 2.29
CA LEU A 60 -3.52 -7.85 1.36
C LEU A 60 -4.30 -7.99 0.05
N GLY A 61 -4.97 -6.92 -0.39
CA GLY A 61 -5.60 -6.79 -1.70
C GLY A 61 -4.73 -5.95 -2.64
N ASN A 62 -4.66 -6.34 -3.92
CA ASN A 62 -3.89 -5.59 -4.90
C ASN A 62 -4.72 -4.54 -5.65
N THR A 63 -4.43 -3.25 -5.43
CA THR A 63 -5.16 -2.13 -6.02
C THR A 63 -5.05 -2.09 -7.53
N PHE A 64 -3.84 -2.31 -8.08
CA PHE A 64 -3.61 -2.26 -9.53
C PHE A 64 -4.44 -3.30 -10.27
N HIS A 65 -4.41 -4.54 -9.82
CA HIS A 65 -5.14 -5.63 -10.46
C HIS A 65 -6.65 -5.46 -10.31
N LEU A 66 -7.14 -5.11 -9.12
CA LEU A 66 -8.57 -4.88 -8.87
C LEU A 66 -9.14 -3.70 -9.68
N TRP A 67 -8.34 -2.64 -9.88
CA TRP A 67 -8.71 -1.50 -10.71
C TRP A 67 -8.93 -1.88 -12.17
N LEU A 68 -8.08 -2.77 -12.71
CA LEU A 68 -8.20 -3.18 -14.11
C LEU A 68 -9.21 -4.32 -14.31
N ARG A 69 -9.29 -5.25 -13.35
CA ARG A 69 -10.21 -6.39 -13.37
C ARG A 69 -10.54 -6.81 -11.93
N PRO A 70 -11.82 -6.80 -11.52
CA PRO A 70 -13.02 -6.65 -12.35
C PRO A 70 -13.34 -5.20 -12.75
N GLY A 71 -12.59 -4.23 -12.23
CA GLY A 71 -12.89 -2.81 -12.40
C GLY A 71 -13.74 -2.25 -11.26
N LEU A 72 -13.59 -0.95 -11.02
CA LEU A 72 -14.21 -0.29 -9.87
C LEU A 72 -15.73 -0.31 -9.90
N ASP A 73 -16.38 -0.29 -11.06
CA ASP A 73 -17.84 -0.30 -11.14
C ASP A 73 -18.44 -1.61 -10.61
N VAL A 74 -17.75 -2.73 -10.82
CA VAL A 74 -18.16 -4.02 -10.26
C VAL A 74 -17.99 -4.00 -8.74
N ILE A 75 -16.86 -3.49 -8.24
CA ILE A 75 -16.62 -3.38 -6.79
C ILE A 75 -17.64 -2.45 -6.12
N ARG A 76 -17.96 -1.30 -6.74
CA ARG A 76 -19.00 -0.37 -6.26
C ARG A 76 -20.37 -1.02 -6.18
N LYS A 77 -20.74 -1.85 -7.15
CA LYS A 77 -22.02 -2.58 -7.13
C LYS A 77 -22.10 -3.60 -5.98
N HIS A 78 -20.96 -4.15 -5.55
CA HIS A 78 -20.88 -4.98 -4.34
C HIS A 78 -20.69 -4.13 -3.07
N GLY A 79 -20.50 -2.82 -3.22
CA GLY A 79 -20.28 -1.85 -2.17
C GLY A 79 -19.06 -2.16 -1.31
N GLY A 80 -17.94 -2.46 -1.97
CA GLY A 80 -16.63 -2.67 -1.35
C GLY A 80 -16.01 -4.04 -1.63
N LEU A 81 -14.70 -4.15 -1.40
CA LEU A 81 -13.93 -5.35 -1.66
C LEU A 81 -14.32 -6.51 -0.74
N HIS A 82 -14.58 -6.23 0.55
CA HIS A 82 -15.03 -7.23 1.54
C HIS A 82 -16.21 -8.06 1.04
N ARG A 83 -17.28 -7.38 0.59
CA ARG A 83 -18.48 -8.03 0.04
C ARG A 83 -18.23 -8.71 -1.29
N PHE A 84 -17.40 -8.11 -2.16
CA PHE A 84 -17.04 -8.72 -3.44
C PHE A 84 -16.34 -10.08 -3.25
N MET A 85 -15.43 -10.18 -2.28
CA MET A 85 -14.64 -11.41 -2.06
C MET A 85 -15.17 -12.34 -0.97
N GLY A 86 -16.20 -11.94 -0.23
CA GLY A 86 -16.72 -12.71 0.90
C GLY A 86 -15.78 -12.78 2.11
N TRP A 87 -14.99 -11.71 2.33
CA TRP A 87 -14.08 -11.58 3.47
C TRP A 87 -14.59 -10.48 4.40
N ASP A 88 -14.82 -10.84 5.67
CA ASP A 88 -15.47 -10.00 6.69
C ASP A 88 -14.50 -9.49 7.77
N LYS A 89 -13.20 -9.68 7.57
CA LYS A 89 -12.12 -9.23 8.45
C LYS A 89 -11.30 -8.12 7.77
N PRO A 90 -10.32 -7.51 8.46
CA PRO A 90 -9.52 -6.45 7.88
C PRO A 90 -8.85 -6.78 6.55
N ILE A 91 -8.74 -5.75 5.70
CA ILE A 91 -8.01 -5.76 4.44
C ILE A 91 -7.03 -4.58 4.42
N LEU A 92 -5.79 -4.85 4.03
CA LEU A 92 -4.85 -3.82 3.59
C LEU A 92 -4.83 -3.80 2.05
N THR A 93 -4.86 -2.64 1.42
CA THR A 93 -4.59 -2.52 -0.03
C THR A 93 -3.28 -1.82 -0.29
N ASP A 94 -2.47 -2.38 -1.19
CA ASP A 94 -1.31 -1.64 -1.70
C ASP A 94 -1.75 -0.44 -2.56
N SER A 95 -0.83 0.44 -2.93
CA SER A 95 -1.17 1.65 -3.68
C SER A 95 -1.26 1.44 -5.19
N GLY A 96 -0.75 0.31 -5.68
CA GLY A 96 -0.52 0.03 -7.10
C GLY A 96 0.81 0.58 -7.64
N GLY A 97 1.54 1.40 -6.87
CA GLY A 97 2.80 2.02 -7.29
C GLY A 97 3.87 1.01 -7.69
N PHE A 98 4.01 -0.07 -6.91
CA PHE A 98 4.98 -1.13 -7.20
C PHE A 98 4.68 -1.91 -8.48
N GLN A 99 3.41 -2.18 -8.79
CA GLN A 99 3.01 -2.87 -10.03
C GLN A 99 3.19 -1.96 -11.23
N VAL A 100 2.90 -0.68 -11.09
CA VAL A 100 3.25 0.30 -12.11
C VAL A 100 4.77 0.34 -12.30
N PHE A 101 5.55 0.22 -11.22
CA PHE A 101 7.01 0.10 -11.29
C PHE A 101 7.51 -1.12 -12.06
N SER A 102 6.94 -2.29 -11.80
CA SER A 102 7.37 -3.53 -12.46
C SER A 102 7.07 -3.58 -13.97
N LEU A 103 6.27 -2.64 -14.51
CA LEU A 103 6.06 -2.48 -15.96
C LEU A 103 7.28 -1.91 -16.71
N GLY A 104 8.31 -1.42 -16.01
CA GLY A 104 9.58 -1.00 -16.61
C GLY A 104 9.42 0.09 -17.67
N ALA A 105 9.91 -0.16 -18.90
CA ALA A 105 9.89 0.80 -20.00
C ALA A 105 8.48 1.20 -20.49
N LEU A 106 7.43 0.51 -20.05
CA LEU A 106 6.04 0.79 -20.43
C LEU A 106 5.39 1.92 -19.61
N ARG A 107 6.14 2.52 -18.68
CA ARG A 107 5.67 3.61 -17.81
C ARG A 107 6.43 4.91 -18.05
N LYS A 108 5.75 6.05 -17.86
CA LYS A 108 6.34 7.38 -17.82
C LYS A 108 5.97 8.06 -16.51
N ILE A 109 6.97 8.34 -15.69
CA ILE A 109 6.81 9.04 -14.40
C ILE A 109 6.94 10.55 -14.64
N THR A 110 6.08 11.31 -13.97
CA THR A 110 6.06 12.77 -13.93
C THR A 110 5.71 13.23 -12.52
N GLU A 111 5.84 14.52 -12.21
CA GLU A 111 5.40 15.05 -10.91
C GLU A 111 3.90 14.76 -10.63
N ASP A 112 3.06 14.78 -11.67
CA ASP A 112 1.62 14.56 -11.52
C ASP A 112 1.26 13.09 -11.24
N GLY A 113 2.09 12.14 -11.64
CA GLY A 113 1.83 10.72 -11.52
C GLY A 113 2.47 9.90 -12.63
N VAL A 114 1.93 8.71 -12.88
CA VAL A 114 2.49 7.75 -13.83
C VAL A 114 1.50 7.43 -14.94
N THR A 115 1.94 7.59 -16.19
CA THR A 115 1.22 7.09 -17.37
C THR A 115 1.77 5.74 -17.78
N PHE A 116 0.93 4.77 -18.08
CA PHE A 116 1.34 3.44 -18.54
C PHE A 116 0.30 2.82 -19.47
N SER A 117 0.66 1.74 -20.18
CA SER A 117 -0.30 0.98 -20.99
C SER A 117 -0.85 -0.19 -20.18
N SER A 118 -2.16 -0.37 -20.19
CA SER A 118 -2.85 -1.48 -19.55
C SER A 118 -2.29 -2.82 -20.06
N PRO A 119 -1.83 -3.73 -19.18
CA PRO A 119 -1.35 -5.04 -19.60
C PRO A 119 -2.48 -5.96 -20.08
N ILE A 120 -3.75 -5.57 -19.91
CA ILE A 120 -4.92 -6.37 -20.29
C ILE A 120 -5.36 -6.06 -21.72
N ASN A 121 -5.38 -4.79 -22.11
CA ASN A 121 -5.97 -4.36 -23.39
C ASN A 121 -5.16 -3.27 -24.12
N GLY A 122 -4.07 -2.78 -23.55
CA GLY A 122 -3.20 -1.78 -24.17
C GLY A 122 -3.67 -0.33 -24.04
N ASP A 123 -4.79 -0.06 -23.35
CA ASP A 123 -5.27 1.31 -23.13
C ASP A 123 -4.24 2.14 -22.37
N LYS A 124 -4.09 3.41 -22.72
CA LYS A 124 -3.26 4.35 -21.96
C LYS A 124 -3.99 4.76 -20.70
N LEU A 125 -3.39 4.45 -19.55
CA LEU A 125 -3.90 4.76 -18.23
C LEU A 125 -2.99 5.74 -17.52
N PHE A 126 -3.57 6.47 -16.57
CA PHE A 126 -2.87 7.42 -15.72
C PHE A 126 -3.22 7.15 -14.26
N MET A 127 -2.20 7.04 -13.41
CA MET A 127 -2.34 6.86 -11.97
C MET A 127 -1.57 7.97 -11.26
N SER A 128 -2.30 8.80 -10.53
CA SER A 128 -1.76 9.82 -9.61
C SER A 128 -2.00 9.39 -8.16
N PRO A 129 -1.40 10.09 -7.16
CA PRO A 129 -1.77 9.95 -5.77
C PRO A 129 -3.28 10.00 -5.54
N GLU A 130 -3.97 10.97 -6.14
CA GLU A 130 -5.41 11.16 -5.96
C GLU A 130 -6.22 9.99 -6.54
N VAL A 131 -5.85 9.54 -7.74
CA VAL A 131 -6.50 8.39 -8.39
C VAL A 131 -6.30 7.13 -7.55
N SER A 132 -5.09 6.89 -7.03
CA SER A 132 -4.82 5.74 -6.14
C SER A 132 -5.69 5.79 -4.89
N MET A 133 -5.84 6.97 -4.26
CA MET A 133 -6.70 7.12 -3.08
C MET A 133 -8.18 6.89 -3.40
N GLU A 134 -8.66 7.34 -4.55
CA GLU A 134 -10.04 7.11 -4.99
C GLU A 134 -10.34 5.64 -5.30
N ILE A 135 -9.37 4.93 -5.89
CA ILE A 135 -9.45 3.48 -6.09
C ILE A 135 -9.54 2.80 -4.73
N GLN A 136 -8.60 3.07 -3.81
CA GLN A 136 -8.57 2.44 -2.49
C GLN A 136 -9.81 2.76 -1.64
N ALA A 137 -10.33 3.99 -1.71
CA ALA A 137 -11.60 4.35 -1.09
C ALA A 137 -12.79 3.56 -1.67
N THR A 138 -12.79 3.31 -2.98
CA THR A 138 -13.79 2.46 -3.63
C THR A 138 -13.67 0.99 -3.20
N LEU A 139 -12.44 0.49 -3.04
CA LEU A 139 -12.19 -0.84 -2.50
C LEU A 139 -12.61 -0.94 -1.03
N ASN A 140 -12.57 0.18 -0.30
CA ASN A 140 -12.94 0.31 1.10
C ASN A 140 -12.14 -0.64 2.02
N SER A 141 -10.84 -0.72 1.81
CA SER A 141 -9.90 -1.43 2.68
C SER A 141 -9.72 -0.70 4.01
N ASP A 142 -9.50 -1.46 5.08
CA ASP A 142 -9.28 -0.94 6.43
C ASP A 142 -7.96 -0.17 6.55
N ILE A 143 -6.94 -0.59 5.79
CA ILE A 143 -5.65 0.09 5.66
C ILE A 143 -5.37 0.33 4.18
N ALA A 144 -5.23 1.59 3.79
CA ALA A 144 -4.72 2.01 2.50
C ALA A 144 -3.22 2.33 2.60
N MET A 145 -2.50 2.20 1.49
CA MET A 145 -1.10 2.60 1.38
C MET A 145 -0.98 3.86 0.52
N GLN A 146 -0.11 4.81 0.90
CA GLN A 146 0.18 5.98 0.06
C GLN A 146 0.67 5.56 -1.33
N PHE A 147 0.39 6.38 -2.35
CA PHE A 147 1.02 6.20 -3.64
C PHE A 147 2.47 6.70 -3.58
N ASP A 148 3.42 5.84 -3.93
CA ASP A 148 4.84 6.08 -3.79
C ASP A 148 5.60 5.77 -5.10
N GLU A 149 6.81 6.32 -5.20
CA GLU A 149 7.76 5.93 -6.25
C GLU A 149 8.78 4.97 -5.64
N CYS A 150 8.85 3.76 -6.20
CA CYS A 150 9.81 2.75 -5.80
C CYS A 150 11.05 2.85 -6.69
N THR A 151 12.20 3.14 -6.11
CA THR A 151 13.47 3.11 -6.83
C THR A 151 13.98 1.66 -7.00
N PRO A 152 14.52 1.25 -8.17
CA PRO A 152 15.15 -0.06 -8.26
C PRO A 152 16.44 -0.11 -7.42
N TYR A 153 16.80 -1.28 -6.89
CA TYR A 153 18.10 -1.47 -6.22
C TYR A 153 19.25 -1.28 -7.22
N GLU A 154 19.14 -1.92 -8.38
CA GLU A 154 20.07 -1.79 -9.48
C GLU A 154 19.34 -1.68 -10.81
N THR A 155 20.01 -1.09 -11.80
CA THR A 155 19.57 -1.08 -13.20
C THR A 155 20.72 -1.59 -14.05
N ASN A 156 20.51 -2.68 -14.78
CA ASN A 156 21.53 -3.32 -15.64
C ASN A 156 22.83 -3.68 -14.88
N GLY A 157 22.70 -4.23 -13.66
CA GLY A 157 23.85 -4.62 -12.83
C GLY A 157 24.64 -3.45 -12.25
N GLN A 158 24.10 -2.23 -12.31
CA GLN A 158 24.67 -1.05 -11.66
C GLN A 158 23.75 -0.61 -10.52
N PRO A 159 24.26 -0.54 -9.28
CA PRO A 159 23.50 0.00 -8.16
C PRO A 159 22.98 1.40 -8.47
N THR A 160 21.74 1.66 -8.09
CA THR A 160 21.15 2.98 -8.28
C THR A 160 21.90 4.01 -7.44
N SER A 161 22.32 5.11 -8.07
CA SER A 161 23.06 6.17 -7.39
C SER A 161 22.25 6.84 -6.27
N GLU A 162 22.94 7.30 -5.23
CA GLU A 162 22.34 8.08 -4.13
C GLU A 162 21.52 9.27 -4.64
N LYS A 163 22.02 9.96 -5.69
CA LYS A 163 21.30 11.08 -6.31
C LYS A 163 19.94 10.65 -6.87
N SER A 164 19.90 9.57 -7.64
CA SER A 164 18.66 9.03 -8.21
C SER A 164 17.68 8.55 -7.13
N VAL A 165 18.21 7.91 -6.09
CA VAL A 165 17.39 7.50 -4.93
C VAL A 165 16.81 8.73 -4.22
N ASN A 166 17.61 9.79 -4.04
CA ASN A 166 17.11 11.02 -3.44
C ASN A 166 16.02 11.68 -4.30
N GLU A 167 16.20 11.78 -5.62
CA GLU A 167 15.19 12.34 -6.52
C GLU A 167 13.85 11.58 -6.44
N SER A 168 13.91 10.24 -6.42
CA SER A 168 12.77 9.34 -6.21
C SER A 168 12.13 9.54 -4.84
N LEU A 169 12.93 9.60 -3.78
CA LEU A 169 12.47 9.84 -2.41
C LEU A 169 11.70 11.17 -2.31
N GLN A 170 12.26 12.26 -2.83
CA GLN A 170 11.61 13.57 -2.76
C GLN A 170 10.27 13.57 -3.51
N LEU A 171 10.18 12.87 -4.65
CA LEU A 171 8.92 12.67 -5.36
C LEU A 171 7.91 11.87 -4.52
N SER A 172 8.35 10.77 -3.90
CA SER A 172 7.53 9.94 -3.01
C SER A 172 6.97 10.74 -1.83
N LEU A 173 7.77 11.62 -1.22
CA LEU A 173 7.30 12.50 -0.13
C LEU A 173 6.21 13.47 -0.59
N ARG A 174 6.36 14.10 -1.75
CA ARG A 174 5.34 15.00 -2.33
C ARG A 174 4.08 14.23 -2.72
N TRP A 175 4.22 13.02 -3.24
CA TRP A 175 3.08 12.12 -3.51
C TRP A 175 2.40 11.62 -2.23
N GLY A 176 3.15 11.45 -1.14
CA GLY A 176 2.64 11.16 0.19
C GLY A 176 1.72 12.26 0.70
N GLU A 177 2.16 13.53 0.62
CA GLU A 177 1.35 14.71 0.99
C GLU A 177 0.04 14.78 0.18
N ARG A 178 0.12 14.54 -1.12
CA ARG A 178 -1.06 14.51 -2.00
C ARG A 178 -2.00 13.35 -1.66
N SER A 179 -1.43 12.17 -1.38
CA SER A 179 -2.19 10.97 -0.97
C SER A 179 -2.95 11.23 0.31
N ILE A 180 -2.28 11.71 1.36
CA ILE A 180 -2.95 11.95 2.65
C ILE A 180 -4.03 13.02 2.52
N LYS A 181 -3.73 14.13 1.82
CA LYS A 181 -4.72 15.18 1.59
C LYS A 181 -5.97 14.63 0.93
N ARG A 182 -5.82 13.92 -0.20
CA ARG A 182 -6.97 13.36 -0.93
C ARG A 182 -7.72 12.32 -0.10
N PHE A 183 -7.01 11.44 0.59
CA PHE A 183 -7.62 10.36 1.36
C PHE A 183 -8.46 10.89 2.53
N ARG A 184 -8.01 11.95 3.20
CA ARG A 184 -8.79 12.60 4.27
C ARG A 184 -10.03 13.32 3.72
N GLU A 185 -9.95 13.95 2.55
CA GLU A 185 -11.12 14.54 1.86
C GLU A 185 -12.19 13.51 1.48
N LEU A 186 -11.81 12.25 1.29
CA LEU A 186 -12.73 11.15 0.94
C LEU A 186 -13.50 10.61 2.15
N GLU A 187 -13.13 11.00 3.37
CA GLU A 187 -13.82 10.67 4.63
C GLU A 187 -14.14 9.17 4.81
N THR A 188 -13.25 8.29 4.37
CA THR A 188 -13.45 6.83 4.36
C THR A 188 -13.60 6.22 5.76
N GLY A 189 -13.04 6.88 6.79
CA GLY A 189 -12.92 6.33 8.13
C GLY A 189 -11.86 5.22 8.28
N ASN A 190 -11.08 4.97 7.22
CA ASN A 190 -10.05 3.93 7.18
C ASN A 190 -8.65 4.53 7.43
N ALA A 191 -7.67 3.67 7.69
CA ALA A 191 -6.30 4.07 7.98
C ALA A 191 -5.49 4.28 6.69
N LEU A 192 -4.52 5.19 6.72
CA LEU A 192 -3.57 5.39 5.63
C LEU A 192 -2.14 5.28 6.15
N PHE A 193 -1.34 4.44 5.51
CA PHE A 193 0.06 4.22 5.87
C PHE A 193 0.99 4.91 4.88
N GLY A 194 2.00 5.59 5.43
CA GLY A 194 3.12 6.13 4.67
C GLY A 194 4.15 5.05 4.39
N ILE A 195 4.97 5.23 3.36
CA ILE A 195 6.00 4.29 2.92
C ILE A 195 7.35 5.00 2.94
N VAL A 196 8.23 4.55 3.82
CA VAL A 196 9.62 5.03 3.89
C VAL A 196 10.41 4.44 2.70
N GLN A 197 11.00 5.33 1.91
CA GLN A 197 11.90 5.02 0.79
C GLN A 197 13.35 5.37 1.17
N GLY A 198 14.26 5.50 0.20
CA GLY A 198 15.67 5.85 0.44
C GLY A 198 16.68 4.75 0.10
N GLY A 199 16.24 3.66 -0.54
CA GLY A 199 17.13 2.61 -1.05
C GLY A 199 18.01 2.00 0.05
N MET A 200 19.31 1.82 -0.24
CA MET A 200 20.31 1.30 0.72
C MET A 200 21.10 2.42 1.43
N TYR A 201 20.59 3.65 1.39
CA TYR A 201 21.25 4.82 1.95
C TYR A 201 20.58 5.24 3.26
N GLU A 202 21.23 4.96 4.39
CA GLU A 202 20.70 5.22 5.74
C GLU A 202 20.26 6.69 5.93
N LYS A 203 21.06 7.66 5.48
CA LYS A 203 20.71 9.09 5.56
C LYS A 203 19.41 9.43 4.83
N LEU A 204 19.18 8.82 3.67
CA LEU A 204 17.95 9.03 2.90
C LEU A 204 16.76 8.31 3.55
N ARG A 205 16.98 7.18 4.22
CA ARG A 205 15.96 6.49 5.02
C ARG A 205 15.54 7.34 6.22
N ASP A 206 16.49 7.96 6.91
CA ASP A 206 16.23 8.86 8.03
C ASP A 206 15.44 10.10 7.59
N GLU A 207 15.85 10.71 6.46
CA GLU A 207 15.13 11.83 5.86
C GLU A 207 13.69 11.43 5.47
N SER A 208 13.53 10.27 4.83
CA SER A 208 12.23 9.74 4.46
C SER A 208 11.34 9.49 5.69
N LEU A 209 11.90 8.89 6.75
CA LEU A 209 11.18 8.63 7.98
C LEU A 209 10.73 9.92 8.65
N ALA A 210 11.61 10.92 8.72
CA ALA A 210 11.27 12.24 9.27
C ALA A 210 10.16 12.92 8.45
N GLY A 211 10.21 12.82 7.11
CA GLY A 211 9.16 13.33 6.23
C GLY A 211 7.81 12.64 6.49
N ILE A 212 7.78 11.30 6.43
CA ILE A 212 6.56 10.51 6.64
C ILE A 212 5.96 10.71 8.04
N ALA A 213 6.79 10.75 9.09
CA ALA A 213 6.34 10.95 10.46
C ALA A 213 5.64 12.30 10.67
N ASN A 214 6.02 13.33 9.91
CA ASN A 214 5.45 14.67 10.00
C ASN A 214 4.19 14.87 9.16
N GLN A 215 3.85 13.93 8.25
CA GLN A 215 2.73 14.07 7.32
C GLN A 215 1.37 13.66 7.92
N GLY A 216 1.35 12.90 9.03
CA GLY A 216 0.12 12.53 9.73
C GLY A 216 -0.51 11.20 9.31
N PHE A 217 0.30 10.24 8.85
CA PHE A 217 -0.15 8.88 8.57
C PHE A 217 -0.49 8.11 9.85
N ASP A 218 -1.37 7.12 9.71
CA ASP A 218 -1.83 6.26 10.82
C ASP A 218 -0.85 5.10 11.10
N GLY A 219 0.09 4.86 10.19
CA GLY A 219 1.14 3.87 10.30
C GLY A 219 2.24 4.07 9.26
N ILE A 220 3.34 3.34 9.42
CA ILE A 220 4.54 3.48 8.60
C ILE A 220 4.94 2.10 8.08
N ALA A 221 5.13 1.99 6.77
CA ALA A 221 5.72 0.84 6.11
C ALA A 221 7.15 1.16 5.65
N ILE A 222 7.95 0.11 5.49
CA ILE A 222 9.32 0.19 4.97
C ILE A 222 9.29 -0.32 3.53
N GLY A 223 9.43 0.58 2.56
CA GLY A 223 9.44 0.28 1.13
C GLY A 223 10.83 0.11 0.54
N GLY A 224 10.89 -0.29 -0.74
CA GLY A 224 12.13 -0.34 -1.51
C GLY A 224 13.15 -1.37 -1.01
N LEU A 225 12.71 -2.39 -0.27
CA LEU A 225 13.53 -3.54 0.16
C LEU A 225 12.99 -4.81 -0.48
N SER A 226 13.88 -5.77 -0.78
CA SER A 226 13.53 -7.04 -1.43
C SER A 226 12.81 -6.88 -2.79
N VAL A 227 13.16 -5.85 -3.56
CA VAL A 227 12.53 -5.48 -4.84
C VAL A 227 13.16 -6.12 -6.09
N GLY A 228 13.93 -7.20 -5.91
CA GLY A 228 14.66 -7.90 -6.97
C GLY A 228 16.12 -8.11 -6.59
#